data_AF-A0A1X0VER5-F1
#
_entry.id   AF-A0A1X0VER5-F1
#
_cell.length_a   1.000
_cell.length_b   1.000
_cell.length_c   1.000
_cell.angle_alpha   90.00
_cell.angle_beta   90.00
_cell.angle_gamma   90.00
#
_symmetry.space_group_name_H-M   'P 1'
#
loop_
_entity.id
_entity.type
_entity.pdbx_description
1 polymer ?
#
loop_
_entity_poly.entity_id
_entity_poly.type
_entity_poly.pdbx_seq_one_letter_code
_entity_poly.pdbx_strand_id
1 'polypeptide(L)'
;MARNGKNENFDGKAIRAARKKMHLSQVELAEGITTQATISLVENQNRVPNADVLLAILDRLNLDMSQFVSGDFLTNKAKELLSQVVLNMNTDALNEFKDFEKALSQNPPTLQAYYILKAADEFHNKQNYAQVIYNTERATNKKTPVLSNFFLFYAYHQMGSSYYLQGDMATAREKFALAYEQEPDLLTATDLEFHGVLQGRKYYAEFLVAEKDYDEAASILSGALDALRQRVDLFWVPELSEQLANIEEKRGDSEAAKRYMHYARIAAYLSGRSNTEARLAKLDTVVF
;
A
#
# COMPACT_ATOMS: atom_id res chain seq x y z
N MET A 1 -17.60 -22.81 -30.59
CA MET A 1 -18.69 -22.06 -29.92
C MET A 1 -18.10 -21.35 -28.71
N ALA A 2 -17.74 -20.07 -28.88
CA ALA A 2 -17.22 -19.26 -27.80
C ALA A 2 -18.36 -18.96 -26.82
N ARG A 3 -18.22 -19.41 -25.57
CA ARG A 3 -19.07 -18.90 -24.49
C ARG A 3 -18.71 -17.42 -24.33
N ASN A 4 -19.59 -16.53 -24.79
CA ASN A 4 -19.55 -15.11 -24.42
C ASN A 4 -19.52 -15.06 -22.90
N GLY A 5 -18.37 -14.72 -22.33
CA GLY A 5 -18.21 -14.47 -20.91
C GLY A 5 -19.12 -13.33 -20.53
N LYS A 6 -20.25 -13.65 -19.88
CA LYS A 6 -20.94 -12.65 -19.07
C LYS A 6 -19.91 -12.15 -18.09
N ASN A 7 -19.60 -10.87 -18.15
CA ASN A 7 -18.84 -10.22 -17.10
C ASN A 7 -19.78 -10.21 -15.88
N GLU A 8 -19.65 -11.19 -14.99
CA GLU A 8 -20.42 -11.31 -13.74
C GLU A 8 -20.06 -10.18 -12.76
N ASN A 9 -19.08 -9.35 -13.13
CA ASN A 9 -18.50 -8.31 -12.30
C ASN A 9 -19.19 -6.95 -12.35
N PHE A 10 -20.18 -6.78 -13.23
CA PHE A 10 -20.83 -5.50 -13.46
C PHE A 10 -22.23 -5.69 -14.04
N ASP A 11 -23.25 -5.08 -13.43
CA ASP A 11 -24.62 -5.17 -13.92
C ASP A 11 -25.03 -3.96 -14.77
N GLY A 12 -24.76 -4.05 -16.07
CA GLY A 12 -25.17 -3.06 -17.05
C GLY A 12 -26.69 -2.87 -17.15
N LYS A 13 -27.48 -3.90 -16.80
CA LYS A 13 -28.94 -3.80 -16.84
C LYS A 13 -29.47 -2.90 -15.73
N ALA A 14 -28.80 -2.90 -14.60
CA ALA A 14 -29.18 -2.06 -13.48
C ALA A 14 -28.84 -0.57 -13.78
N ILE A 15 -27.73 -0.28 -14.47
CA ILE A 15 -27.45 1.07 -15.03
C ILE A 15 -28.56 1.51 -16.00
N ARG A 16 -28.97 0.62 -16.91
CA ARG A 16 -30.10 0.88 -17.82
C ARG A 16 -31.39 1.18 -17.07
N ALA A 17 -31.68 0.41 -16.02
CA ALA A 17 -32.89 0.59 -15.22
C ALA A 17 -32.91 1.97 -14.54
N ALA A 18 -31.79 2.38 -13.94
CA ALA A 18 -31.63 3.69 -13.33
C ALA A 18 -31.77 4.82 -14.34
N ARG A 19 -31.09 4.72 -15.49
CA ARG A 19 -31.22 5.71 -16.58
C ARG A 19 -32.67 5.87 -17.03
N LYS A 20 -33.38 4.76 -17.26
CA LYS A 20 -34.79 4.78 -17.67
C LYS A 20 -35.69 5.37 -16.59
N LYS A 21 -35.41 5.11 -15.31
CA LYS A 21 -36.14 5.71 -14.18
C LYS A 21 -35.97 7.23 -14.12
N MET A 22 -34.85 7.75 -14.61
CA MET A 22 -34.59 9.20 -14.75
C MET A 22 -35.04 9.76 -16.10
N HIS A 23 -35.70 8.96 -16.95
CA HIS A 23 -36.17 9.36 -18.28
C HIS A 23 -35.09 9.87 -19.25
N LEU A 24 -33.83 9.50 -19.05
CA LEU A 24 -32.73 9.89 -19.92
C LEU A 24 -32.56 8.92 -21.10
N SER A 25 -32.19 9.41 -22.28
CA SER A 25 -31.67 8.63 -23.40
C SER A 25 -30.20 8.24 -23.17
N GLN A 26 -29.67 7.29 -23.95
CA GLN A 26 -28.25 6.95 -23.87
C GLN A 26 -27.34 8.10 -24.33
N VAL A 27 -27.83 8.98 -25.21
CA VAL A 27 -27.09 10.17 -25.67
C VAL A 27 -27.01 11.19 -24.55
N GLU A 28 -28.13 11.48 -23.88
CA GLU A 28 -28.16 12.41 -22.74
C GLU A 28 -27.34 11.90 -21.55
N LEU A 29 -27.38 10.58 -21.28
CA LEU A 29 -26.48 10.00 -20.26
C LEU A 29 -25.00 10.14 -20.65
N ALA A 30 -24.68 9.99 -21.94
CA ALA A 30 -23.29 10.08 -22.43
C ALA A 30 -22.75 11.52 -22.48
N GLU A 31 -23.61 12.53 -22.56
CA GLU A 31 -23.22 13.91 -22.86
C GLU A 31 -22.17 14.47 -21.89
N GLY A 32 -21.02 14.91 -22.42
CA GLY A 32 -19.91 15.42 -21.61
C GLY A 32 -19.19 14.37 -20.73
N ILE A 33 -19.53 13.08 -20.86
CA ILE A 33 -18.88 11.97 -20.15
C ILE A 33 -18.19 11.02 -21.12
N THR A 34 -18.94 10.52 -22.10
CA THR A 34 -18.47 9.49 -23.04
C THR A 34 -19.33 9.49 -24.31
N THR A 35 -19.32 8.39 -25.08
CA THR A 35 -20.15 8.25 -26.28
C THR A 35 -21.39 7.39 -26.01
N GLN A 36 -22.46 7.61 -26.78
CA GLN A 36 -23.66 6.76 -26.74
C GLN A 36 -23.32 5.29 -27.01
N ALA A 37 -22.33 5.02 -27.88
CA ALA A 37 -21.85 3.67 -28.14
C ALA A 37 -21.25 3.03 -26.87
N THR A 38 -20.46 3.78 -26.11
CA THR A 38 -19.93 3.34 -24.81
C THR A 38 -21.05 2.99 -23.85
N ILE A 39 -22.04 3.88 -23.66
CA ILE A 39 -23.21 3.60 -22.79
C ILE A 39 -23.96 2.35 -23.25
N SER A 40 -24.11 2.14 -24.57
CA SER A 40 -24.73 0.93 -25.10
C SER A 40 -23.94 -0.34 -24.75
N LEU A 41 -22.61 -0.30 -24.82
CA LEU A 41 -21.73 -1.41 -24.41
C LEU A 41 -21.83 -1.69 -22.90
N VAL A 42 -21.83 -0.63 -22.08
CA VAL A 42 -22.04 -0.71 -20.63
C VAL A 42 -23.34 -1.44 -20.33
N GLU A 43 -24.45 -0.98 -20.90
CA GLU A 43 -25.78 -1.51 -20.56
C GLU A 43 -26.11 -2.89 -21.15
N ASN A 44 -25.60 -3.21 -22.35
CA ASN A 44 -25.96 -4.44 -23.06
C ASN A 44 -24.94 -5.56 -22.90
N GLN A 45 -23.67 -5.22 -22.72
CA GLN A 45 -22.56 -6.17 -22.76
C GLN A 45 -21.82 -6.24 -21.43
N ASN A 46 -22.30 -5.56 -20.39
CA ASN A 46 -21.63 -5.45 -19.09
C ASN A 46 -20.16 -5.02 -19.20
N ARG A 47 -19.86 -4.16 -20.20
CA ARG A 47 -18.50 -3.65 -20.40
C ARG A 47 -18.25 -2.54 -19.40
N VAL A 48 -17.41 -2.79 -18.41
CA VAL A 48 -16.98 -1.77 -17.45
C VAL A 48 -16.11 -0.75 -18.20
N PRO A 49 -16.45 0.55 -18.16
CA PRO A 49 -15.59 1.58 -18.71
C PRO A 49 -14.41 1.83 -17.75
N ASN A 50 -13.55 2.80 -18.04
CA ASN A 50 -12.53 3.20 -17.05
C ASN A 50 -13.20 3.84 -15.80
N ALA A 51 -12.45 3.96 -14.71
CA ALA A 51 -12.96 4.45 -13.43
C ALA A 51 -13.63 5.82 -13.56
N ASP A 52 -12.98 6.78 -14.22
CA ASP A 52 -13.50 8.14 -14.41
C ASP A 52 -14.86 8.18 -15.12
N VAL A 53 -14.99 7.44 -16.22
CA VAL A 53 -16.24 7.35 -16.97
C VAL A 53 -17.31 6.63 -16.15
N LEU A 54 -16.94 5.58 -15.41
CA LEU A 54 -17.88 4.87 -14.55
C LEU A 54 -18.43 5.79 -13.45
N LEU A 55 -17.55 6.51 -12.76
CA LEU A 55 -17.92 7.42 -11.69
C LEU A 55 -18.84 8.54 -12.18
N ALA A 56 -18.51 9.15 -13.31
CA ALA A 56 -19.36 10.19 -13.90
C ALA A 56 -20.74 9.65 -14.32
N ILE A 57 -20.82 8.42 -14.84
CA ILE A 57 -22.11 7.78 -15.15
C ILE A 57 -22.92 7.55 -13.87
N LEU A 58 -22.30 7.03 -12.81
CA LEU A 58 -22.97 6.75 -11.54
C LEU A 58 -23.46 8.04 -10.87
N ASP A 59 -22.65 9.09 -10.85
CA ASP A 59 -23.00 10.40 -10.31
C ASP A 59 -24.21 11.01 -11.03
N ARG A 60 -24.21 10.99 -12.37
CA ARG A 60 -25.35 11.48 -13.17
C ARG A 60 -26.63 10.68 -12.91
N LEU A 61 -26.50 9.40 -12.60
CA LEU A 61 -27.64 8.54 -12.27
C LEU A 61 -28.01 8.57 -10.78
N ASN A 62 -27.29 9.34 -9.95
CA ASN A 62 -27.40 9.38 -8.50
C ASN A 62 -27.34 7.97 -7.89
N LEU A 63 -26.39 7.17 -8.35
CA LEU A 63 -26.20 5.77 -8.00
C LEU A 63 -24.93 5.57 -7.18
N ASP A 64 -24.99 4.60 -6.26
CA ASP A 64 -23.81 4.14 -5.54
C ASP A 64 -23.11 3.02 -6.30
N MET A 65 -21.78 3.04 -6.32
CA MET A 65 -20.99 1.99 -6.95
C MET A 65 -21.27 0.59 -6.37
N SER A 66 -21.58 0.50 -5.08
CA SER A 66 -21.89 -0.78 -4.41
C SER A 66 -23.12 -1.48 -4.98
N GLN A 67 -23.98 -0.77 -5.70
CA GLN A 67 -25.23 -1.30 -6.25
C GLN A 67 -25.07 -1.97 -7.62
N PHE A 68 -23.93 -1.78 -8.33
CA PHE A 68 -23.79 -2.21 -9.74
C PHE A 68 -22.48 -2.95 -10.03
N VAL A 69 -21.53 -2.91 -9.11
CA VAL A 69 -20.22 -3.55 -9.23
C VAL A 69 -20.18 -4.79 -8.34
N SER A 70 -19.61 -5.89 -8.81
CA SER A 70 -19.52 -7.12 -8.01
C SER A 70 -18.53 -6.98 -6.85
N GLY A 71 -18.72 -7.81 -5.83
CA GLY A 71 -17.74 -7.95 -4.75
C GLY A 71 -16.35 -8.37 -5.24
N ASP A 72 -16.25 -9.15 -6.32
CA ASP A 72 -14.98 -9.58 -6.91
C ASP A 72 -14.22 -8.42 -7.56
N PHE A 73 -14.92 -7.56 -8.30
CA PHE A 73 -14.31 -6.34 -8.83
C PHE A 73 -13.80 -5.46 -7.69
N LEU A 74 -14.63 -5.23 -6.67
CA LEU A 74 -14.24 -4.40 -5.51
C LEU A 74 -13.03 -4.99 -4.78
N THR A 75 -12.95 -6.32 -4.68
CA THR A 75 -11.81 -7.02 -4.08
C THR A 75 -10.54 -6.82 -4.89
N ASN A 76 -10.61 -6.92 -6.22
CA ASN A 76 -9.47 -6.67 -7.09
C ASN A 76 -9.04 -5.21 -7.05
N LYS A 77 -10.00 -4.27 -7.06
CA LYS A 77 -9.70 -2.84 -6.95
C LYS A 77 -9.07 -2.49 -5.62
N ALA A 78 -9.53 -3.10 -4.53
CA ALA A 78 -8.92 -2.93 -3.20
C ALA A 78 -7.46 -3.40 -3.18
N LYS A 79 -7.16 -4.56 -3.78
CA LYS A 79 -5.78 -5.07 -3.91
C LYS A 79 -4.89 -4.16 -4.76
N GLU A 80 -5.44 -3.64 -5.86
CA GLU A 80 -4.75 -2.68 -6.72
C GLU A 80 -4.39 -1.39 -5.95
N LEU A 81 -5.36 -0.79 -5.25
CA LEU A 81 -5.14 0.41 -4.44
C LEU A 81 -4.10 0.16 -3.34
N LEU A 82 -4.18 -0.98 -2.65
CA LEU A 82 -3.19 -1.36 -1.63
C LEU A 82 -1.80 -1.53 -2.24
N SER A 83 -1.68 -2.14 -3.42
CA SER A 83 -0.39 -2.25 -4.11
C SER A 83 0.18 -0.88 -4.47
N GLN A 84 -0.65 0.04 -4.97
CA GLN A 84 -0.18 1.41 -5.27
C GLN A 84 0.32 2.13 -4.00
N VAL A 85 -0.43 2.05 -2.91
CA VAL A 85 -0.09 2.76 -1.66
C VAL A 85 1.11 2.14 -0.96
N VAL A 86 1.14 0.81 -0.81
CA VAL A 86 2.14 0.10 0.00
C VAL A 86 3.42 -0.18 -0.78
N LEU A 87 3.31 -0.72 -2.00
CA LEU A 87 4.48 -1.09 -2.80
C LEU A 87 5.05 0.12 -3.55
N ASN A 88 4.20 0.85 -4.28
CA ASN A 88 4.66 1.94 -5.14
C ASN A 88 4.87 3.25 -4.37
N MET A 89 4.53 3.28 -3.06
CA MET A 89 4.51 4.50 -2.24
C MET A 89 3.74 5.65 -2.91
N ASN A 90 2.73 5.30 -3.71
CA ASN A 90 1.97 6.24 -4.49
C ASN A 90 0.77 6.72 -3.68
N THR A 91 0.95 7.81 -2.95
CA THR A 91 -0.11 8.42 -2.14
C THR A 91 -1.24 9.01 -2.98
N ASP A 92 -1.05 9.25 -4.29
CA ASP A 92 -2.13 9.73 -5.16
C ASP A 92 -3.24 8.69 -5.33
N ALA A 93 -2.91 7.40 -5.16
CA ALA A 93 -3.92 6.33 -5.13
C ALA A 93 -4.92 6.49 -3.96
N LEU A 94 -4.60 7.26 -2.93
CA LEU A 94 -5.53 7.60 -1.86
C LEU A 94 -6.60 8.60 -2.31
N ASN A 95 -6.37 9.35 -3.38
CA ASN A 95 -7.42 10.15 -4.00
C ASN A 95 -8.42 9.26 -4.73
N GLU A 96 -7.93 8.30 -5.51
CA GLU A 96 -8.80 7.31 -6.17
C GLU A 96 -9.56 6.47 -5.13
N PHE A 97 -8.94 6.12 -4.00
CA PHE A 97 -9.62 5.41 -2.91
C PHE A 97 -10.89 6.12 -2.44
N LYS A 98 -10.94 7.46 -2.42
CA LYS A 98 -12.13 8.23 -2.00
C LYS A 98 -13.35 7.91 -2.87
N ASP A 99 -13.13 7.62 -4.15
CA ASP A 99 -14.20 7.29 -5.09
C ASP A 99 -14.80 5.89 -4.84
N PHE A 100 -14.00 4.99 -4.27
CA PHE A 100 -14.39 3.61 -3.93
C PHE A 100 -14.71 3.41 -2.45
N GLU A 101 -14.41 4.39 -1.58
CA GLU A 101 -14.42 4.28 -0.12
C GLU A 101 -15.73 3.66 0.39
N LYS A 102 -16.85 4.22 -0.04
CA LYS A 102 -18.18 3.78 0.38
C LYS A 102 -18.48 2.35 -0.06
N ALA A 103 -18.17 2.00 -1.30
CA ALA A 103 -18.41 0.66 -1.82
C ALA A 103 -17.53 -0.39 -1.13
N LEU A 104 -16.27 -0.08 -0.87
CA LEU A 104 -15.36 -0.97 -0.13
C LEU A 104 -15.81 -1.16 1.33
N SER A 105 -16.33 -0.12 1.97
CA SER A 105 -16.85 -0.19 3.34
C SER A 105 -18.12 -1.03 3.49
N GLN A 106 -18.86 -1.24 2.39
CA GLN A 106 -20.13 -1.98 2.38
C GLN A 106 -19.96 -3.43 1.91
N ASN A 107 -18.79 -3.78 1.38
CA ASN A 107 -18.49 -5.12 0.88
C ASN A 107 -17.60 -5.87 1.89
N PRO A 108 -18.11 -6.90 2.61
CA PRO A 108 -17.38 -7.55 3.70
C PRO A 108 -15.96 -8.05 3.34
N PRO A 109 -15.71 -8.69 2.18
CA PRO A 109 -14.36 -9.12 1.77
C PRO A 109 -13.33 -7.99 1.63
N THR A 110 -13.77 -6.74 1.45
CA THR A 110 -12.88 -5.59 1.29
C THR A 110 -12.68 -4.78 2.57
N LEU A 111 -13.33 -5.16 3.68
CA LEU A 111 -13.28 -4.36 4.91
C LEU A 111 -11.87 -4.18 5.47
N GLN A 112 -11.04 -5.23 5.45
CA GLN A 112 -9.64 -5.10 5.89
C GLN A 112 -8.88 -4.09 5.03
N ALA A 113 -9.01 -4.17 3.70
CA ALA A 113 -8.40 -3.21 2.78
C ALA A 113 -8.89 -1.78 3.00
N TYR A 114 -10.20 -1.60 3.16
CA TYR A 114 -10.80 -0.32 3.47
C TYR A 114 -10.16 0.31 4.71
N TYR A 115 -10.04 -0.44 5.81
CA TYR A 115 -9.42 0.08 7.04
C TYR A 115 -7.93 0.39 6.87
N ILE A 116 -7.18 -0.44 6.12
CA ILE A 116 -5.76 -0.14 5.82
C ILE A 116 -5.62 1.12 4.98
N LEU A 117 -6.43 1.31 3.95
CA LEU A 117 -6.40 2.50 3.09
C LEU A 117 -6.80 3.77 3.86
N LYS A 118 -7.78 3.67 4.78
CA LYS A 118 -8.09 4.76 5.72
C LYS A 118 -6.90 5.10 6.60
N ALA A 119 -6.25 4.10 7.18
CA ALA A 119 -5.08 4.31 8.02
C ALA A 119 -3.93 4.97 7.23
N ALA A 120 -3.68 4.55 5.99
CA ALA A 120 -2.67 5.15 5.13
C ALA A 120 -2.99 6.62 4.79
N ASP A 121 -4.25 6.95 4.50
CA ASP A 121 -4.67 8.36 4.28
C ASP A 121 -4.46 9.23 5.53
N GLU A 122 -4.82 8.72 6.71
CA GLU A 122 -4.60 9.42 7.98
C GLU A 122 -3.11 9.58 8.31
N PHE A 123 -2.27 8.62 7.92
CA PHE A 123 -0.82 8.67 8.15
C PHE A 123 -0.13 9.67 7.19
N HIS A 124 -0.34 9.51 5.88
CA HIS A 124 0.43 10.25 4.87
C HIS A 124 -0.11 11.66 4.61
N ASN A 125 -1.44 11.83 4.56
CA ASN A 125 -2.04 13.11 4.15
C ASN A 125 -2.44 13.99 5.34
N LYS A 126 -2.77 13.39 6.49
CA LYS A 126 -3.35 14.11 7.64
C LYS A 126 -2.47 14.12 8.89
N GLN A 127 -1.50 13.20 8.98
CA GLN A 127 -0.66 12.98 10.16
C GLN A 127 -1.47 12.80 11.46
N ASN A 128 -2.63 12.15 11.35
CA ASN A 128 -3.54 11.92 12.47
C ASN A 128 -3.34 10.51 13.02
N TYR A 129 -2.27 10.32 13.78
CA TYR A 129 -1.84 9.01 14.28
C TYR A 129 -2.89 8.30 15.16
N ALA A 130 -3.75 9.05 15.85
CA ALA A 130 -4.87 8.45 16.60
C ALA A 130 -5.88 7.77 15.66
N GLN A 131 -6.15 8.36 14.49
CA GLN A 131 -7.02 7.74 13.49
C GLN A 131 -6.34 6.62 12.73
N VAL A 132 -5.01 6.67 12.55
CA VAL A 132 -4.24 5.53 12.03
C VAL A 132 -4.48 4.32 12.94
N ILE A 133 -4.21 4.48 14.24
CA ILE A 133 -4.41 3.44 15.26
C ILE A 133 -5.84 2.90 15.21
N TYR A 134 -6.85 3.77 15.30
CA TYR A 134 -8.26 3.38 15.26
C TYR A 134 -8.62 2.51 14.05
N ASN A 135 -8.17 2.90 12.85
CA ASN A 135 -8.47 2.14 11.64
C ASN A 135 -7.69 0.83 11.61
N THR A 136 -6.43 0.80 12.03
CA THR A 136 -5.63 -0.44 12.10
C THR A 136 -6.13 -1.44 13.16
N GLU A 137 -6.70 -0.98 14.27
CA GLU A 137 -7.39 -1.86 15.24
C GLU A 137 -8.62 -2.52 14.62
N ARG A 138 -9.33 -1.80 13.74
CA ARG A 138 -10.46 -2.37 12.99
C ARG A 138 -9.98 -3.34 11.92
N ALA A 139 -8.86 -3.07 11.26
CA ALA A 139 -8.25 -3.97 10.28
C ALA A 139 -7.79 -5.30 10.91
N THR A 140 -7.35 -5.28 12.17
CA THR A 140 -6.87 -6.46 12.92
C THR A 140 -7.95 -7.13 13.77
N ASN A 141 -9.17 -6.56 13.82
CA ASN A 141 -10.27 -7.13 14.59
C ASN A 141 -10.66 -8.51 14.05
N LYS A 142 -10.82 -9.49 14.94
CA LYS A 142 -11.24 -10.87 14.59
C LYS A 142 -12.58 -10.96 13.85
N LYS A 143 -13.43 -9.94 13.94
CA LYS A 143 -14.71 -9.84 13.23
C LYS A 143 -14.57 -9.28 11.81
N THR A 144 -13.44 -8.68 11.47
CA THR A 144 -13.16 -8.16 10.13
C THR A 144 -12.71 -9.32 9.23
N PRO A 145 -13.38 -9.55 8.08
CA PRO A 145 -12.94 -10.57 7.13
C PRO A 145 -11.51 -10.30 6.67
N VAL A 146 -10.66 -11.32 6.74
CA VAL A 146 -9.24 -11.22 6.35
C VAL A 146 -9.14 -11.31 4.84
N LEU A 147 -8.60 -10.27 4.21
CA LEU A 147 -8.23 -10.24 2.81
C LEU A 147 -6.89 -10.94 2.59
N SER A 148 -5.91 -10.67 3.45
CA SER A 148 -4.62 -11.36 3.52
C SER A 148 -4.00 -11.18 4.91
N ASN A 149 -3.26 -12.18 5.39
CA ASN A 149 -2.50 -12.09 6.63
C ASN A 149 -1.40 -11.03 6.56
N PHE A 150 -0.87 -10.73 5.36
CA PHE A 150 0.07 -9.64 5.18
C PHE A 150 -0.49 -8.28 5.64
N PHE A 151 -1.79 -8.05 5.52
CA PHE A 151 -2.38 -6.79 5.99
C PHE A 151 -2.54 -6.74 7.51
N LEU A 152 -2.40 -7.86 8.23
CA LEU A 152 -2.23 -7.86 9.69
C LEU A 152 -0.82 -7.36 10.06
N PHE A 153 0.22 -7.89 9.40
CA PHE A 153 1.59 -7.34 9.48
C PHE A 153 1.55 -5.83 9.24
N TYR A 154 0.93 -5.41 8.13
CA TYR A 154 0.94 -4.00 7.75
C TYR A 154 0.20 -3.12 8.77
N ALA A 155 -0.94 -3.57 9.29
CA ALA A 155 -1.66 -2.86 10.34
C ALA A 155 -0.82 -2.68 11.61
N TYR A 156 -0.18 -3.76 12.10
CA TYR A 156 0.62 -3.69 13.32
C TYR A 156 1.86 -2.79 13.16
N HIS A 157 2.51 -2.81 11.99
CA HIS A 157 3.65 -1.91 11.74
C HIS A 157 3.20 -0.44 11.78
N GLN A 158 2.07 -0.11 11.14
CA GLN A 158 1.50 1.25 11.16
C GLN A 158 1.11 1.69 12.58
N MET A 159 0.59 0.77 13.41
CA MET A 159 0.34 1.03 14.83
C MET A 159 1.64 1.33 15.58
N GLY A 160 2.67 0.49 15.42
CA GLY A 160 3.98 0.68 16.04
C GLY A 160 4.58 2.04 15.71
N SER A 161 4.60 2.39 14.42
CA SER A 161 5.04 3.70 13.94
C SER A 161 4.21 4.84 14.53
N SER A 162 2.89 4.69 14.61
CA SER A 162 1.99 5.73 15.13
C SER A 162 2.16 5.96 16.63
N TYR A 163 2.24 4.90 17.43
CA TYR A 163 2.53 5.01 18.87
C TYR A 163 3.91 5.61 19.13
N TYR A 164 4.91 5.21 18.36
CA TYR A 164 6.25 5.78 18.44
C TYR A 164 6.23 7.30 18.18
N LEU A 165 5.54 7.75 17.13
CA LEU A 165 5.40 9.18 16.80
C LEU A 165 4.61 9.96 17.85
N GLN A 166 3.76 9.30 18.64
CA GLN A 166 3.06 9.87 19.78
C GLN A 166 3.87 9.81 21.09
N GLY A 167 5.03 9.17 21.09
CA GLY A 167 5.91 9.01 22.25
C GLY A 167 5.54 7.85 23.19
N ASP A 168 4.56 7.02 22.84
CA ASP A 168 4.21 5.82 23.59
C ASP A 168 5.13 4.65 23.19
N MET A 169 6.34 4.66 23.74
CA MET A 169 7.39 3.69 23.39
C MET A 169 7.02 2.25 23.75
N ALA A 170 6.34 2.05 24.88
CA ALA A 170 6.00 0.71 25.35
C ALA A 170 4.99 0.02 24.41
N THR A 171 3.93 0.74 24.04
CA THR A 171 2.94 0.21 23.10
C THR A 171 3.53 0.10 21.69
N ALA A 172 4.39 1.05 21.29
CA ALA A 172 5.11 0.95 20.02
C ALA A 172 5.93 -0.35 19.92
N ARG A 173 6.69 -0.69 20.96
CA ARG A 173 7.47 -1.95 21.02
C ARG A 173 6.57 -3.17 20.86
N GLU A 174 5.46 -3.21 21.59
CA GLU A 174 4.50 -4.32 21.49
C GLU A 174 3.97 -4.47 20.06
N LYS A 175 3.58 -3.37 19.40
CA LYS A 175 3.01 -3.43 18.05
C LYS A 175 4.05 -3.77 16.99
N PHE A 176 5.28 -3.28 17.11
CA PHE A 176 6.36 -3.70 16.22
C PHE A 176 6.70 -5.19 16.38
N ALA A 177 6.73 -5.72 17.61
CA ALA A 177 6.94 -7.14 17.85
C ALA A 177 5.82 -7.99 17.22
N LEU A 178 4.56 -7.59 17.41
CA LEU A 178 3.42 -8.24 16.76
C LEU A 178 3.50 -8.17 15.23
N ALA A 179 3.94 -7.05 14.66
CA ALA A 179 4.17 -6.96 13.22
C ALA A 179 5.23 -7.97 12.80
N TYR A 180 6.39 -8.00 13.46
CA TYR A 180 7.51 -8.88 13.13
C TYR A 180 7.11 -10.37 13.16
N GLU A 181 6.25 -10.78 14.10
CA GLU A 181 5.70 -12.15 14.16
C GLU A 181 4.82 -12.53 12.96
N GLN A 182 4.23 -11.56 12.27
CA GLN A 182 3.36 -11.76 11.11
C GLN A 182 4.11 -11.68 9.78
N GLU A 183 5.43 -11.51 9.78
CA GLU A 183 6.20 -11.43 8.54
C GLU A 183 6.06 -12.71 7.71
N PRO A 184 5.76 -12.60 6.41
CA PRO A 184 5.83 -13.73 5.50
C PRO A 184 7.29 -14.17 5.30
N ASP A 185 7.47 -15.39 4.80
CA ASP A 185 8.78 -15.83 4.32
C ASP A 185 9.23 -14.95 3.13
N LEU A 186 10.26 -14.14 3.37
CA LEU A 186 10.78 -13.18 2.40
C LEU A 186 11.38 -13.83 1.16
N LEU A 187 11.60 -15.14 1.11
CA LEU A 187 12.01 -15.83 -0.12
C LEU A 187 10.83 -16.19 -1.02
N THR A 188 9.66 -16.43 -0.44
CA THR A 188 8.45 -16.86 -1.17
C THR A 188 7.36 -15.80 -1.25
N ALA A 189 7.49 -14.69 -0.52
CA ALA A 189 6.60 -13.54 -0.52
C ALA A 189 6.39 -12.93 -1.92
N THR A 190 5.19 -12.42 -2.19
CA THR A 190 4.94 -11.56 -3.36
C THR A 190 5.74 -10.26 -3.27
N ASP A 191 5.88 -9.52 -4.38
CA ASP A 191 6.61 -8.24 -4.37
C ASP A 191 5.99 -7.24 -3.38
N LEU A 192 4.64 -7.17 -3.34
CA LEU A 192 3.92 -6.34 -2.38
C LEU A 192 4.30 -6.67 -0.93
N GLU A 193 4.29 -7.95 -0.59
CA GLU A 193 4.63 -8.44 0.73
C GLU A 193 6.10 -8.15 1.06
N PHE A 194 7.00 -8.47 0.14
CA PHE A 194 8.43 -8.30 0.32
C PHE A 194 8.80 -6.84 0.57
N HIS A 195 8.41 -5.93 -0.33
CA HIS A 195 8.74 -4.51 -0.18
C HIS A 195 8.03 -3.88 1.03
N GLY A 196 6.80 -4.30 1.34
CA GLY A 196 6.09 -3.82 2.52
C GLY A 196 6.74 -4.25 3.83
N VAL A 197 7.29 -5.47 3.90
CA VAL A 197 8.08 -5.92 5.05
C VAL A 197 9.36 -5.11 5.19
N LEU A 198 10.09 -4.88 4.10
CA LEU A 198 11.31 -4.08 4.13
C LEU A 198 11.04 -2.64 4.61
N GLN A 199 9.92 -2.06 4.19
CA GLN A 199 9.46 -0.77 4.71
C GLN A 199 9.15 -0.85 6.22
N GLY A 200 8.43 -1.89 6.67
CA GLY A 200 8.14 -2.08 8.10
C GLY A 200 9.40 -2.25 8.95
N ARG A 201 10.36 -3.05 8.49
CA ARG A 201 11.66 -3.25 9.15
C ARG A 201 12.48 -1.97 9.25
N LYS A 202 12.43 -1.11 8.25
CA LYS A 202 13.04 0.23 8.29
C LYS A 202 12.52 1.04 9.48
N TYR A 203 11.20 1.16 9.62
CA TYR A 203 10.57 1.88 10.73
C TYR A 203 10.82 1.22 12.09
N TYR A 204 10.84 -0.12 12.14
CA TYR A 204 11.14 -0.81 13.39
C TYR A 204 12.59 -0.57 13.83
N ALA A 205 13.55 -0.58 12.89
CA ALA A 205 14.93 -0.22 13.20
C ALA A 205 15.07 1.25 13.65
N GLU A 206 14.31 2.19 13.08
CA GLU A 206 14.28 3.59 13.56
C GLU A 206 13.81 3.66 15.03
N PHE A 207 12.75 2.93 15.37
CA PHE A 207 12.25 2.80 16.74
C PHE A 207 13.31 2.21 17.69
N LEU A 208 13.94 1.09 17.32
CA LEU A 208 14.97 0.44 18.15
C LEU A 208 16.18 1.34 18.38
N VAL A 209 16.58 2.12 17.37
CA VAL A 209 17.64 3.14 17.53
C VAL A 209 17.25 4.20 18.55
N ALA A 210 15.99 4.64 18.58
CA ALA A 210 15.50 5.58 19.59
C ALA A 210 15.53 4.98 21.01
N GLU A 211 15.28 3.67 21.13
CA GLU A 211 15.44 2.91 22.38
C GLU A 211 16.90 2.56 22.71
N LYS A 212 17.85 2.90 21.82
CA LYS A 212 19.28 2.55 21.90
C LYS A 212 19.57 1.05 21.82
N ASP A 213 18.64 0.28 21.28
CA ASP A 213 18.76 -1.15 21.01
C ASP A 213 19.44 -1.38 19.65
N TYR A 214 20.71 -1.00 19.57
CA TYR A 214 21.44 -0.96 18.29
C TYR A 214 21.74 -2.35 17.73
N ASP A 215 21.88 -3.36 18.60
CA ASP A 215 22.15 -4.73 18.17
C ASP A 215 20.92 -5.35 17.49
N GLU A 216 19.72 -5.17 18.06
CA GLU A 216 18.49 -5.63 17.44
C GLU A 216 18.21 -4.86 16.13
N ALA A 217 18.41 -3.53 16.12
CA ALA A 217 18.26 -2.72 14.92
C ALA A 217 19.19 -3.18 13.78
N ALA A 218 20.47 -3.45 14.09
CA ALA A 218 21.44 -3.94 13.12
C ALA A 218 21.07 -5.32 12.58
N SER A 219 20.59 -6.22 13.44
CA SER A 219 20.15 -7.57 13.07
C SER A 219 18.99 -7.54 12.07
N ILE A 220 17.96 -6.74 12.35
CA ILE A 220 16.77 -6.61 11.48
C ILE A 220 17.15 -6.11 10.09
N LEU A 221 17.98 -5.06 10.01
CA LEU A 221 18.40 -4.49 8.74
C LEU A 221 19.40 -5.38 7.99
N SER A 222 20.29 -6.08 8.69
CA SER A 222 21.19 -7.05 8.05
C SER A 222 20.39 -8.18 7.38
N GLY A 223 19.39 -8.73 8.08
CA GLY A 223 18.49 -9.73 7.50
C GLY A 223 17.68 -9.21 6.31
N ALA A 224 17.27 -7.94 6.34
CA ALA A 224 16.60 -7.28 5.22
C ALA A 224 17.50 -7.15 3.99
N LEU A 225 18.77 -6.74 4.18
CA LEU A 225 19.76 -6.65 3.10
C LEU A 225 20.15 -8.03 2.54
N ASP A 226 20.19 -9.06 3.38
CA ASP A 226 20.43 -10.43 2.92
C ASP A 226 19.28 -10.95 2.05
N ALA A 227 18.02 -10.65 2.41
CA ALA A 227 16.86 -11.00 1.61
C ALA A 227 16.85 -10.27 0.25
N LEU A 228 17.20 -8.99 0.23
CA LEU A 228 17.40 -8.21 -1.01
C LEU A 228 18.48 -8.83 -1.90
N ARG A 229 19.61 -9.24 -1.32
CA ARG A 229 20.69 -9.92 -2.05
C ARG A 229 20.22 -11.25 -2.67
N GLN A 230 19.47 -12.05 -1.92
CA GLN A 230 18.95 -13.34 -2.39
C GLN A 230 17.95 -13.18 -3.54
N ARG A 231 17.16 -12.10 -3.55
CA ARG A 231 16.24 -11.76 -4.65
C ARG A 231 16.86 -10.97 -5.79
N VAL A 232 18.12 -10.55 -5.65
CA VAL A 232 18.80 -9.65 -6.61
C VAL A 232 18.01 -8.36 -6.83
N ASP A 233 17.46 -7.83 -5.73
CA ASP A 233 16.65 -6.62 -5.72
C ASP A 233 17.44 -5.47 -5.08
N LEU A 234 17.58 -4.35 -5.80
CA LEU A 234 18.32 -3.18 -5.35
C LEU A 234 17.43 -2.06 -4.81
N PHE A 235 16.10 -2.23 -4.80
CA PHE A 235 15.17 -1.15 -4.53
C PHE A 235 15.33 -0.53 -3.14
N TRP A 236 15.49 -1.33 -2.09
CA TRP A 236 15.64 -0.81 -0.72
C TRP A 236 17.10 -0.77 -0.23
N VAL A 237 18.04 -1.27 -1.04
CA VAL A 237 19.45 -1.38 -0.63
C VAL A 237 20.06 -0.02 -0.25
N PRO A 238 19.84 1.09 -1.00
CA PRO A 238 20.41 2.38 -0.63
C PRO A 238 19.99 2.83 0.78
N GLU A 239 18.69 2.88 1.04
CA GLU A 239 18.13 3.42 2.28
C GLU A 239 18.45 2.52 3.48
N LEU A 240 18.30 1.21 3.33
CA LEU A 240 18.57 0.27 4.44
C LEU A 240 20.06 0.16 4.75
N SER A 241 20.93 0.20 3.73
CA SER A 241 22.39 0.17 3.97
C SER A 241 22.88 1.46 4.62
N GLU A 242 22.35 2.61 4.23
CA GLU A 242 22.69 3.87 4.90
C GLU A 242 22.24 3.87 6.37
N GLN A 243 21.01 3.41 6.64
CA GLN A 243 20.51 3.31 8.00
C GLN A 243 21.35 2.34 8.84
N LEU A 244 21.72 1.18 8.29
CA LEU A 244 22.59 0.21 8.95
C LEU A 244 23.99 0.80 9.18
N ALA A 245 24.56 1.56 8.24
CA ALA A 245 25.83 2.24 8.44
C ALA A 245 25.81 3.17 9.66
N ASN A 246 24.75 3.96 9.81
CA ASN A 246 24.57 4.85 10.95
C ASN A 246 24.39 4.08 12.28
N ILE A 247 23.78 2.90 12.23
CA ILE A 247 23.64 2.02 13.40
C ILE A 247 24.99 1.42 13.78
N GLU A 248 25.78 0.93 12.83
CA GLU A 248 27.10 0.35 13.10
C GLU A 248 28.08 1.38 13.68
N GLU A 249 28.01 2.63 13.22
CA GLU A 249 28.78 3.73 13.82
C GLU A 249 28.42 3.93 15.30
N LYS A 250 27.12 3.86 15.64
CA LYS A 250 26.65 3.92 17.05
C LYS A 250 27.06 2.70 17.88
N ARG A 251 27.26 1.54 17.24
CA ARG A 251 27.81 0.31 17.86
C ARG A 251 29.33 0.37 18.03
N GLY A 252 29.99 1.35 17.39
CA GLY A 252 31.44 1.51 17.41
C GLY A 252 32.17 0.69 16.34
N ASP A 253 31.46 0.07 15.39
CA ASP A 253 32.07 -0.63 14.25
C ASP A 253 32.17 0.31 13.04
N SER A 254 33.16 1.21 13.11
CA SER A 254 33.39 2.20 12.05
C SER A 254 33.74 1.57 10.70
N GLU A 255 34.34 0.37 10.70
CA GLU A 255 34.65 -0.34 9.47
C GLU A 255 33.38 -0.90 8.81
N ALA A 256 32.45 -1.47 9.60
CA ALA A 256 31.13 -1.85 9.08
C ALA A 256 30.33 -0.63 8.61
N ALA A 257 30.37 0.47 9.34
CA ALA A 257 29.71 1.72 8.96
C ALA A 257 30.16 2.19 7.56
N LYS A 258 31.47 2.28 7.32
CA LYS A 258 32.02 2.65 6.00
C LYS A 258 31.61 1.66 4.91
N ARG A 259 31.66 0.34 5.17
CA ARG A 259 31.24 -0.68 4.20
C ARG A 259 29.78 -0.52 3.79
N TYR A 260 28.87 -0.37 4.74
CA TYR A 260 27.45 -0.22 4.45
C TYR A 260 27.13 1.13 3.78
N MET A 261 27.83 2.20 4.14
CA MET A 261 27.72 3.48 3.43
C MET A 261 28.15 3.35 1.97
N HIS A 262 29.22 2.60 1.71
CA HIS A 262 29.66 2.30 0.34
C HIS A 262 28.62 1.47 -0.42
N TYR A 263 28.05 0.42 0.19
CA TYR A 263 26.98 -0.37 -0.43
C TYR A 263 25.76 0.49 -0.77
N ALA A 264 25.38 1.41 0.12
CA ALA A 264 24.28 2.34 -0.11
C ALA A 264 24.51 3.15 -1.39
N ARG A 265 25.72 3.73 -1.53
CA ARG A 265 26.10 4.53 -2.69
C ARG A 265 26.12 3.71 -3.97
N ILE A 266 26.77 2.54 -3.98
CA ILE A 266 26.85 1.68 -5.17
C ILE A 266 25.45 1.25 -5.62
N ALA A 267 24.58 0.87 -4.68
CA ALA A 267 23.20 0.53 -5.02
C ALA A 267 22.41 1.73 -5.57
N ALA A 268 22.63 2.94 -5.03
CA ALA A 268 22.01 4.17 -5.55
C ALA A 268 22.47 4.47 -6.99
N TYR A 269 23.75 4.27 -7.28
CA TYR A 269 24.31 4.37 -8.64
C TYR A 269 23.66 3.35 -9.59
N LEU A 270 23.67 2.07 -9.23
CA LEU A 270 23.16 0.99 -10.08
C LEU A 270 21.64 1.07 -10.30
N SER A 271 20.89 1.62 -9.35
CA SER A 271 19.44 1.85 -9.46
C SER A 271 19.07 3.18 -10.14
N GLY A 272 20.05 3.94 -10.65
CA GLY A 272 19.80 5.21 -11.35
C GLY A 272 19.33 6.37 -10.45
N ARG A 273 19.46 6.25 -9.12
CA ARG A 273 19.04 7.26 -8.13
C ARG A 273 20.09 8.36 -7.99
N SER A 274 20.28 9.15 -9.05
CA SER A 274 21.37 10.14 -9.17
C SER A 274 21.45 11.13 -7.98
N ASN A 275 20.31 11.60 -7.47
CA ASN A 275 20.29 12.51 -6.32
C ASN A 275 20.75 11.82 -5.02
N THR A 276 20.31 10.57 -4.80
CA THR A 276 20.70 9.77 -3.64
C THR A 276 22.18 9.41 -3.72
N GLU A 277 22.65 8.99 -4.90
CA GLU A 277 24.07 8.69 -5.14
C GLU A 277 24.95 9.91 -4.85
N ALA A 278 24.62 11.08 -5.41
CA ALA A 278 25.41 12.29 -5.23
C ALA A 278 25.47 12.75 -3.76
N ARG A 279 24.42 12.47 -2.97
CA ARG A 279 24.41 12.71 -1.52
C ARG A 279 25.30 11.72 -0.78
N LEU A 280 25.16 10.42 -1.08
CA LEU A 280 25.93 9.36 -0.44
C LEU A 280 27.42 9.41 -0.80
N ALA A 281 27.78 9.86 -2.00
CA ALA A 281 29.18 10.04 -2.42
C ALA A 281 29.96 11.03 -1.56
N LYS A 282 29.28 11.96 -0.86
CA LYS A 282 29.91 12.89 0.09
C LYS A 282 30.16 12.27 1.47
N LEU A 283 29.48 11.16 1.76
CA LEU A 283 29.54 10.44 3.04
C LEU A 283 30.40 9.16 2.93
N ASP A 284 30.47 8.57 1.74
CA ASP A 284 31.31 7.42 1.43
C ASP A 284 32.79 7.82 1.46
N THR A 285 33.51 7.30 2.45
CA THR A 285 34.94 7.56 2.68
C THR A 285 35.82 6.40 2.27
N VAL A 286 35.27 5.36 1.63
CA VAL A 286 36.08 4.22 1.16
C VAL A 286 37.04 4.68 0.07
N VAL A 287 38.32 4.41 0.27
CA VAL A 287 39.40 4.68 -0.68
C VAL A 287 39.90 3.34 -1.21
N PHE A 288 40.01 3.22 -2.54
CA PHE A 288 40.52 2.03 -3.24
C PHE A 288 42.03 2.11 -3.48
#